data_AF-A0A351IY56-F1
#
_entry.id   AF-A0A351IY56-F1
#
_cell.length_a   1.000
_cell.length_b   1.000
_cell.length_c   1.000
_cell.angle_alpha   90.00
_cell.angle_beta   90.00
_cell.angle_gamma   90.00
#
_symmetry.space_group_name_H-M   'P 1'
#
loop_
_entity.id
_entity.type
_entity.pdbx_description
1 polymer ?
#
loop_
_entity_poly.entity_id
_entity_poly.type
_entity_poly.pdbx_seq_one_letter_code
_entity_poly.pdbx_strand_id
1 'polypeptide(L)'
;MNTILSISLACLLVFCILSIMSHSLLKSAIFLALASAMLGVLMYMMGAVWAAVIEVSACSGLVTVIFISAISLSNIKKDDIHKQYEDEKRMRWFPITMIVGGILLIVIALAKDFTLTSALQQTTDHFKEVFWNTRQVDIMGQIVTILIGGIAVFVLFREEQENK
;
A
#
# COMPACT_ATOMS: atom_id res chain seq x y z
N MET A 1 17.15 -9.79 -16.83
CA MET A 1 16.75 -9.14 -15.56
C MET A 1 16.12 -7.77 -15.80
N ASN A 2 16.76 -6.87 -16.55
CA ASN A 2 16.22 -5.52 -16.81
C ASN A 2 14.87 -5.53 -17.54
N THR A 3 14.65 -6.44 -18.49
CA THR A 3 13.36 -6.55 -19.19
C THR A 3 12.21 -6.92 -18.27
N ILE A 4 12.41 -7.93 -17.41
CA ILE A 4 11.41 -8.36 -16.41
C ILE A 4 11.15 -7.21 -15.42
N LEU A 5 12.20 -6.51 -14.97
CA LEU A 5 12.07 -5.38 -14.05
C LEU A 5 11.21 -4.26 -14.66
N SER A 6 11.49 -3.88 -15.91
CA SER A 6 10.72 -2.86 -16.63
C SER A 6 9.27 -3.27 -16.86
N ILE A 7 9.02 -4.56 -17.15
CA ILE A 7 7.66 -5.10 -17.32
C ILE A 7 6.90 -5.06 -16.00
N SER A 8 7.51 -5.53 -14.90
CA SER A 8 6.90 -5.50 -13.56
C SER A 8 6.61 -4.07 -13.10
N LEU A 9 7.49 -3.12 -13.40
CA LEU A 9 7.31 -1.71 -13.08
C LEU A 9 6.17 -1.08 -13.89
N ALA A 10 6.10 -1.36 -15.20
CA ALA A 10 5.00 -0.93 -16.03
C ALA A 10 3.66 -1.53 -15.56
N CYS A 11 3.65 -2.81 -15.21
CA CYS A 11 2.47 -3.51 -14.69
C CYS A 11 1.99 -2.91 -13.35
N LEU A 12 2.92 -2.63 -12.44
CA LEU A 12 2.64 -1.94 -11.17
C LEU A 12 1.98 -0.59 -11.41
N LEU A 13 2.54 0.24 -12.30
CA LEU A 13 1.96 1.55 -12.61
C LEU A 13 0.55 1.43 -13.18
N VAL A 14 0.34 0.49 -14.10
CA VAL A 14 -0.99 0.24 -14.68
C VAL A 14 -1.98 -0.18 -13.59
N PHE A 15 -1.62 -1.09 -12.67
CA PHE A 15 -2.51 -1.49 -11.58
C PHE A 15 -2.78 -0.36 -10.58
N CYS A 16 -1.81 0.50 -10.28
CA CYS A 16 -2.03 1.70 -9.48
C CYS A 16 -3.06 2.64 -10.15
N ILE A 17 -2.91 2.91 -11.44
CA ILE A 17 -3.85 3.75 -12.19
C ILE A 17 -5.24 3.12 -12.20
N LEU A 18 -5.34 1.82 -12.50
CA LEU A 18 -6.61 1.09 -12.50
C LEU A 18 -7.28 1.07 -11.12
N SER A 19 -6.50 0.98 -10.03
CA SER A 19 -7.00 1.06 -8.66
C SER A 19 -7.65 2.41 -8.38
N ILE A 20 -6.99 3.50 -8.77
CA ILE A 20 -7.47 4.87 -8.59
C ILE A 20 -8.69 5.18 -9.46
N MET A 21 -8.73 4.67 -10.69
CA MET A 21 -9.81 4.93 -11.65
C MET A 21 -11.06 4.05 -11.41
N SER A 22 -10.98 3.06 -10.54
CA SER A 22 -12.06 2.10 -10.35
C SER A 22 -13.24 2.70 -9.58
N HIS A 23 -14.42 2.70 -10.18
CA HIS A 23 -15.65 3.21 -9.55
C HIS A 23 -16.18 2.33 -8.40
N SER A 24 -15.70 1.10 -8.26
CA SER A 24 -16.11 0.18 -7.19
C SER A 24 -14.98 -0.01 -6.21
N LEU A 25 -15.25 0.25 -4.91
CA LEU A 25 -14.28 0.08 -3.83
C LEU A 25 -13.67 -1.33 -3.82
N LEU A 26 -14.48 -2.37 -4.08
CA LEU A 26 -14.00 -3.75 -4.14
C LEU A 26 -13.02 -3.95 -5.30
N LYS A 27 -13.35 -3.46 -6.50
CA LYS A 27 -12.44 -3.54 -7.66
C LYS A 27 -11.16 -2.73 -7.43
N SER A 28 -11.28 -1.55 -6.83
CA SER A 28 -10.13 -0.69 -6.47
C SER A 28 -9.17 -1.42 -5.53
N ALA A 29 -9.70 -2.07 -4.48
CA ALA A 29 -8.92 -2.85 -3.52
C ALA A 29 -8.19 -4.05 -4.16
N ILE A 30 -8.84 -4.74 -5.10
CA ILE A 30 -8.22 -5.86 -5.85
C ILE A 30 -7.05 -5.35 -6.70
N PHE A 31 -7.22 -4.25 -7.43
CA PHE A 31 -6.12 -3.66 -8.21
C PHE A 31 -4.97 -3.17 -7.31
N LEU A 32 -5.29 -2.64 -6.12
CA LEU A 32 -4.26 -2.24 -5.15
C LEU A 32 -3.47 -3.44 -4.61
N ALA A 33 -4.14 -4.56 -4.34
CA ALA A 33 -3.50 -5.81 -3.94
C ALA A 33 -2.54 -6.32 -5.03
N LEU A 34 -2.98 -6.30 -6.30
CA LEU A 34 -2.12 -6.67 -7.43
C LEU A 34 -0.92 -5.72 -7.59
N ALA A 35 -1.11 -4.42 -7.39
CA ALA A 35 0.00 -3.46 -7.41
C ALA A 35 1.03 -3.74 -6.31
N SER A 36 0.58 -4.01 -5.07
CA SER A 36 1.44 -4.39 -3.94
C SER A 36 2.16 -5.72 -4.18
N ALA A 37 1.50 -6.73 -4.77
CA ALA A 37 2.15 -7.98 -5.17
C ALA A 37 3.27 -7.74 -6.21
N MET A 38 3.02 -6.90 -7.22
CA MET A 38 4.06 -6.53 -8.21
C MET A 38 5.22 -5.77 -7.57
N LEU A 39 4.95 -4.94 -6.55
CA LEU A 39 5.99 -4.26 -5.78
C LEU A 39 6.88 -5.25 -5.01
N GLY A 40 6.28 -6.28 -4.42
CA GLY A 40 7.00 -7.39 -3.80
C GLY A 40 7.93 -8.10 -4.78
N VAL A 41 7.46 -8.38 -6.01
CA VAL A 41 8.31 -8.97 -7.07
C VAL A 41 9.48 -8.05 -7.42
N LEU A 42 9.26 -6.74 -7.54
CA LEU A 42 10.32 -5.77 -7.80
C LEU A 42 11.37 -5.75 -6.67
N MET A 43 10.94 -5.72 -5.41
CA MET A 43 11.85 -5.76 -4.27
C MET A 43 12.68 -7.05 -4.24
N TYR A 44 12.07 -8.20 -4.56
CA TYR A 44 12.78 -9.47 -4.64
C TYR A 44 13.86 -9.43 -5.74
N MET A 45 13.53 -8.89 -6.91
CA MET A 45 14.48 -8.76 -8.02
C MET A 45 15.62 -7.77 -7.73
N MET A 46 15.37 -6.76 -6.90
CA MET A 46 16.37 -5.79 -6.44
C MET A 46 17.26 -6.34 -5.30
N GLY A 47 17.05 -7.58 -4.87
CA GLY A 47 17.83 -8.21 -3.79
C GLY A 47 17.30 -7.92 -2.37
N ALA A 48 16.21 -7.16 -2.24
CA ALA A 48 15.56 -6.86 -0.97
C ALA A 48 14.57 -7.98 -0.58
N VAL A 49 15.10 -9.20 -0.38
CA VAL A 49 14.29 -10.42 -0.18
C VAL A 49 13.38 -10.33 1.05
N TRP A 50 13.89 -9.85 2.19
CA TRP A 50 13.09 -9.71 3.41
C TRP A 50 11.94 -8.71 3.24
N ALA A 51 12.20 -7.58 2.58
CA ALA A 51 11.16 -6.58 2.30
C ALA A 51 10.09 -7.14 1.35
N ALA A 52 10.49 -7.89 0.32
CA ALA A 52 9.57 -8.54 -0.60
C ALA A 52 8.63 -9.53 0.10
N VAL A 53 9.15 -10.37 1.00
CA VAL A 53 8.33 -11.33 1.74
C VAL A 53 7.32 -10.63 2.65
N ILE A 54 7.74 -9.57 3.35
CA ILE A 54 6.83 -8.79 4.21
C ILE A 54 5.76 -8.07 3.38
N GLU A 55 6.12 -7.47 2.25
CA GLU A 55 5.17 -6.80 1.37
C GLU A 55 4.10 -7.76 0.83
N VAL A 56 4.51 -8.93 0.31
CA VAL A 56 3.57 -9.89 -0.27
C VAL A 56 2.68 -10.53 0.80
N SER A 57 3.23 -10.81 1.99
CA SER A 57 2.45 -11.44 3.07
C SER A 57 1.54 -10.47 3.82
N ALA A 58 2.07 -9.34 4.28
CA ALA A 58 1.35 -8.40 5.12
C ALA A 58 0.51 -7.42 4.28
N CYS A 59 1.11 -6.76 3.30
CA CYS A 59 0.43 -5.71 2.53
C CYS A 59 -0.51 -6.30 1.48
N SER A 60 0.03 -7.09 0.54
CA SER A 60 -0.77 -7.70 -0.53
C SER A 60 -1.69 -8.82 -0.04
N GLY A 61 -1.40 -9.41 1.12
CA GLY A 61 -2.15 -10.52 1.71
C GLY A 61 -3.07 -10.09 2.85
N LEU A 62 -2.53 -9.94 4.06
CA LEU A 62 -3.33 -9.73 5.28
C LEU A 62 -4.18 -8.46 5.21
N VAL A 63 -3.56 -7.30 4.96
CA VAL A 63 -4.24 -6.00 5.02
C VAL A 63 -5.30 -5.91 3.93
N THR A 64 -4.97 -6.25 2.68
CA THR A 64 -5.92 -6.22 1.56
C THR A 64 -7.10 -7.18 1.76
N VAL A 65 -6.89 -8.38 2.30
CA VAL A 65 -7.98 -9.32 2.60
C VAL A 65 -8.90 -8.74 3.66
N ILE A 66 -8.37 -8.17 4.75
CA ILE A 66 -9.19 -7.50 5.77
C ILE A 66 -10.00 -6.35 5.16
N PHE A 67 -9.38 -5.53 4.30
CA PHE A 67 -10.06 -4.45 3.58
C PHE A 67 -11.18 -4.98 2.67
N ILE A 68 -10.91 -6.01 1.88
CA ILE A 68 -11.89 -6.64 0.99
C ILE A 68 -13.05 -7.23 1.80
N SER A 69 -12.76 -7.92 2.90
CA SER A 69 -13.78 -8.47 3.81
C SER A 69 -14.65 -7.36 4.41
N ALA A 70 -14.05 -6.27 4.89
CA ALA A 70 -14.79 -5.14 5.42
C ALA A 70 -15.67 -4.48 4.35
N ILE A 71 -15.15 -4.26 3.14
CA ILE A 71 -15.91 -3.70 2.01
C ILE A 71 -17.07 -4.63 1.61
N SER A 72 -16.83 -5.94 1.59
CA SER A 72 -17.84 -6.93 1.21
C SER A 72 -18.94 -7.10 2.26
N LEU A 73 -18.61 -6.94 3.54
CA LEU A 73 -19.57 -7.03 4.64
C LEU A 73 -20.34 -5.70 4.81
N SER A 74 -19.70 -4.58 4.47
CA SER A 74 -20.33 -3.27 4.47
C SER A 74 -21.36 -3.22 3.34
N ASN A 75 -22.64 -3.33 3.69
CA ASN A 75 -23.75 -3.36 2.75
C ASN A 75 -24.07 -1.94 2.21
N ILE A 76 -23.04 -1.25 1.68
CA ILE A 76 -23.14 0.09 1.08
C ILE A 76 -23.93 -0.05 -0.22
N LYS A 77 -25.25 0.16 -0.11
CA LYS A 77 -26.16 0.14 -1.25
C LYS A 77 -25.82 1.34 -2.16
N LYS A 78 -25.65 1.08 -3.47
CA LYS A 78 -25.33 2.10 -4.49
C LYS A 78 -26.29 3.30 -4.47
N ASP A 79 -27.48 3.09 -3.94
CA ASP A 79 -28.62 4.01 -3.91
C ASP A 79 -28.47 5.11 -2.84
N ASP A 80 -27.74 4.84 -1.75
CA ASP A 80 -27.46 5.83 -0.68
C ASP A 80 -26.23 6.70 -1.00
N ILE A 81 -25.30 6.21 -1.81
CA ILE A 81 -24.14 6.98 -2.28
C ILE A 81 -24.56 8.11 -3.23
N HIS A 82 -25.65 7.96 -4.00
CA HIS A 82 -26.09 9.01 -4.92
C HIS A 82 -26.79 10.20 -4.23
N LYS A 83 -27.36 10.02 -3.03
CA LYS A 83 -28.07 11.11 -2.33
C LYS A 83 -27.17 11.98 -1.45
N GLN A 84 -25.98 11.49 -1.08
CA GLN A 84 -25.07 12.19 -0.17
C GLN A 84 -23.89 12.87 -0.88
N TYR A 85 -23.71 12.65 -2.19
CA TYR A 85 -22.63 13.24 -2.98
C TYR A 85 -23.18 14.28 -3.98
N GLU A 86 -23.51 15.48 -3.51
CA GLU A 86 -23.76 16.65 -4.38
C GLU A 86 -22.52 17.13 -5.17
N ASP A 87 -21.38 16.44 -5.04
CA ASP A 87 -20.08 16.84 -5.59
C ASP A 87 -19.41 15.76 -6.43
N GLU A 88 -20.21 14.98 -7.17
CA GLU A 88 -19.73 13.98 -8.14
C GLU A 88 -18.71 14.59 -9.13
N LYS A 89 -18.91 15.86 -9.50
CA LYS A 89 -17.98 16.61 -10.36
C LYS A 89 -16.66 16.95 -9.65
N ARG A 90 -16.66 17.31 -8.36
CA ARG A 90 -15.43 17.65 -7.61
C ARG A 90 -14.61 16.39 -7.29
N MET A 91 -15.29 15.30 -6.91
CA MET A 91 -14.64 14.02 -6.59
C MET A 91 -13.89 13.44 -7.79
N ARG A 92 -14.38 13.67 -9.02
CA ARG A 92 -13.78 13.18 -10.26
C ARG A 92 -12.42 13.82 -10.60
N TRP A 93 -12.14 15.02 -10.10
CA TRP A 93 -10.87 15.71 -10.37
C TRP A 93 -9.73 15.22 -9.47
N PHE A 94 -10.01 14.71 -8.26
CA PHE A 94 -8.98 14.22 -7.34
C PHE A 94 -7.98 13.22 -7.96
N PRO A 95 -8.40 12.14 -8.64
CA PRO A 95 -7.46 11.21 -9.24
C PRO A 95 -6.59 11.87 -10.31
N ILE A 96 -7.14 12.82 -11.06
CA ILE A 96 -6.41 13.58 -12.09
C ILE A 96 -5.35 14.47 -11.42
N THR A 97 -5.71 15.20 -10.36
CA THR A 97 -4.76 16.06 -9.64
C THR A 97 -3.60 15.25 -9.05
N MET A 98 -3.85 14.04 -8.56
CA MET A 98 -2.82 13.17 -8.02
C MET A 98 -1.87 12.64 -9.11
N ILE A 99 -2.40 12.28 -10.28
CA ILE A 99 -1.58 11.86 -11.44
C ILE A 99 -0.68 13.02 -11.90
N VAL A 100 -1.24 14.23 -12.03
CA VAL A 100 -0.47 15.43 -12.42
C VAL A 100 0.61 15.73 -11.39
N GLY A 101 0.31 15.62 -10.09
CA GLY A 101 1.29 15.76 -9.01
C GLY A 101 2.42 14.74 -9.09
N GLY A 102 2.10 13.47 -9.41
CA GLY A 102 3.10 12.43 -9.64
C GLY A 102 4.02 12.74 -10.81
N ILE A 103 3.47 13.19 -11.95
CA ILE A 103 4.26 13.60 -13.12
C ILE A 103 5.17 14.77 -12.76
N LEU A 104 4.67 15.77 -12.04
CA LEU A 104 5.44 16.93 -11.62
C LEU A 104 6.64 16.51 -10.74
N LEU A 105 6.44 15.59 -9.79
CA LEU A 105 7.52 15.06 -8.96
C LEU A 105 8.59 14.35 -9.79
N ILE A 106 8.20 13.57 -10.79
CA ILE A 106 9.15 12.89 -11.69
C ILE A 106 9.98 13.92 -12.47
N VAL A 107 9.35 14.97 -13.01
CA VAL A 107 10.07 16.03 -13.74
C VAL A 107 11.08 16.73 -12.83
N ILE A 108 10.71 17.04 -11.59
CA ILE A 108 11.62 17.65 -10.60
C ILE A 108 12.78 16.72 -10.26
N ALA A 109 12.52 15.42 -10.10
CA ALA A 109 13.55 14.43 -9.80
C ALA A 109 14.55 14.28 -10.94
N LEU A 110 14.07 14.27 -12.20
CA LEU A 110 14.93 14.22 -13.39
C LEU A 110 15.75 15.50 -13.58
N ALA A 111 15.21 16.66 -13.21
CA ALA A 111 15.91 17.94 -13.30
C ALA A 111 17.03 18.11 -12.25
N LYS A 112 17.04 17.31 -11.18
CA LYS A 112 17.99 17.43 -10.06
C LYS A 112 19.19 16.48 -10.13
N ASP A 113 19.45 15.84 -11.28
CA ASP A 113 20.54 14.86 -11.46
C ASP A 113 20.62 13.85 -10.30
N PHE A 114 19.46 13.29 -9.93
CA PHE A 114 19.37 12.36 -8.81
C PHE A 114 20.24 11.14 -9.06
N THR A 115 21.41 11.11 -8.43
CA THR A 115 22.36 10.01 -8.58
C THR A 115 21.89 8.86 -7.72
N LEU A 116 21.42 7.79 -8.36
CA LEU A 116 21.13 6.54 -7.67
C LEU A 116 22.44 5.97 -7.16
N THR A 117 22.76 6.23 -5.89
CA THR A 117 23.87 5.55 -5.22
C THR A 117 23.51 4.09 -5.18
N SER A 118 24.27 3.25 -5.88
CA SER A 118 24.10 1.80 -5.85
C SER A 118 24.22 1.34 -4.40
N ALA A 119 23.10 0.98 -3.78
CA ALA A 119 23.13 0.32 -2.48
C ALA A 119 23.85 -1.01 -2.72
N LEU A 120 25.05 -1.17 -2.15
CA LEU A 120 25.74 -2.46 -2.16
C LEU A 120 24.74 -3.53 -1.69
N GLN A 121 24.70 -4.67 -2.37
CA GLN A 121 23.93 -5.84 -1.94
C GLN A 121 24.28 -6.15 -0.48
N GLN A 122 23.39 -5.76 0.44
CA GLN A 122 23.52 -6.09 1.85
C GLN A 122 23.28 -7.58 2.00
N THR A 123 24.25 -8.29 2.55
CA THR A 123 24.14 -9.72 2.85
C THR A 123 23.06 -9.95 3.91
N THR A 124 22.40 -11.11 3.85
CA THR A 124 21.31 -11.53 4.76
C THR A 124 21.68 -11.38 6.24
N ASP A 125 22.93 -11.63 6.60
CA ASP A 125 23.43 -11.51 7.98
C ASP A 125 23.43 -10.06 8.48
N HIS A 126 23.67 -9.10 7.59
CA HIS A 126 23.66 -7.67 7.90
C HIS A 126 22.25 -7.16 8.20
N PHE A 127 21.20 -7.74 7.60
CA PHE A 127 19.83 -7.33 7.91
C PHE A 127 19.44 -7.66 9.34
N LYS A 128 19.68 -8.89 9.80
CA LYS A 128 19.34 -9.31 11.16
C LYS A 128 20.08 -8.47 12.21
N GLU A 129 21.35 -8.19 11.96
CA GLU A 129 22.17 -7.37 12.85
C GLU A 129 21.69 -5.91 12.90
N VAL A 130 21.41 -5.29 11.76
CA VAL A 130 20.88 -3.90 11.75
C VAL A 130 19.48 -3.85 12.36
N PHE A 131 18.62 -4.79 12.02
CA PHE A 131 17.26 -4.89 12.54
C PHE A 131 17.32 -5.00 14.07
N TRP A 132 17.96 -6.04 14.60
CA TRP A 132 17.95 -6.27 16.05
C TRP A 132 18.87 -5.31 16.82
N ASN A 133 20.12 -5.11 16.40
CA ASN A 133 21.10 -4.40 17.22
C ASN A 133 21.12 -2.89 16.99
N THR A 134 20.84 -2.42 15.78
CA THR A 134 20.89 -0.98 15.47
C THR A 134 19.52 -0.30 15.60
N ARG A 135 18.45 -1.01 15.22
CA ARG A 135 17.08 -0.47 15.16
C ARG A 135 16.14 -1.04 16.24
N GLN A 136 16.70 -1.59 17.32
CA GLN A 136 15.92 -2.20 18.42
C GLN A 136 14.78 -1.32 18.94
N VAL A 137 15.07 -0.04 19.21
CA VAL A 137 14.12 0.90 19.82
C VAL A 137 12.95 1.18 18.89
N ASP A 138 13.21 1.34 17.59
CA ASP A 138 12.18 1.54 16.57
C ASP A 138 11.28 0.31 16.45
N ILE A 139 11.87 -0.89 16.41
CA ILE A 139 11.11 -2.16 16.34
C ILE A 139 10.25 -2.38 17.57
N MET A 140 10.78 -2.11 18.77
CA MET A 140 9.97 -2.19 20.00
C MET A 140 8.81 -1.20 19.96
N GLY A 141 9.03 0.03 19.48
CA GLY A 141 7.97 1.00 19.25
C GLY A 141 6.91 0.51 18.27
N GLN A 142 7.31 -0.11 17.17
CA GLN A 142 6.41 -0.68 16.17
C GLN A 142 5.58 -1.84 16.74
N ILE A 143 6.21 -2.75 17.50
CA ILE A 143 5.51 -3.87 18.15
C ILE A 143 4.46 -3.34 19.14
N VAL A 144 4.83 -2.38 19.99
CA VAL A 144 3.89 -1.73 20.92
C VAL A 144 2.73 -1.08 20.17
N THR A 145 3.01 -0.40 19.06
CA THR A 145 1.99 0.26 18.23
C THR A 145 1.03 -0.76 17.62
N ILE A 146 1.51 -1.90 17.12
CA ILE A 146 0.67 -2.97 16.58
C ILE A 146 -0.24 -3.56 17.67
N LEU A 147 0.29 -3.77 18.88
CA LEU A 147 -0.50 -4.26 20.01
C LEU A 147 -1.58 -3.27 20.44
N ILE A 148 -1.23 -1.98 20.54
CA ILE A 148 -2.18 -0.91 20.83
C ILE A 148 -3.27 -0.86 19.75
N GLY A 149 -2.89 -0.96 18.47
CA GLY A 149 -3.83 -1.02 17.35
C GLY A 149 -4.82 -2.18 17.48
N GLY A 150 -4.33 -3.38 17.83
CA GLY A 150 -5.19 -4.55 18.08
C GLY A 150 -6.16 -4.37 19.25
N ILE A 151 -5.68 -3.83 20.37
CA ILE A 151 -6.52 -3.54 21.55
C ILE A 151 -7.57 -2.46 21.22
N ALA A 152 -7.18 -1.40 20.51
CA ALA A 152 -8.09 -0.35 20.11
C ALA A 152 -9.25 -0.87 19.24
N VAL A 153 -8.95 -1.76 18.28
CA VAL A 153 -9.98 -2.42 17.47
C VAL A 153 -10.90 -3.29 18.34
N PHE A 154 -10.35 -4.05 19.29
CA PHE A 154 -11.16 -4.85 20.21
C PHE A 154 -12.10 -4.00 21.08
N VAL A 155 -11.60 -2.89 21.63
CA VAL A 155 -12.42 -1.96 22.43
C VAL A 155 -13.52 -1.33 21.59
N LEU A 156 -13.21 -0.91 20.36
CA LEU A 156 -14.18 -0.34 19.43
C LEU A 156 -15.35 -1.29 19.16
N PHE A 157 -15.06 -2.58 18.90
CA PHE A 157 -16.12 -3.57 18.67
C PHE A 157 -16.89 -3.97 19.93
N ARG A 158 -16.31 -3.77 21.13
CA ARG A 158 -16.99 -4.04 22.40
C ARG A 158 -18.05 -2.99 22.71
N GLU A 159 -17.77 -1.71 22.44
CA GLU A 159 -18.74 -0.62 22.69
C GLU A 159 -20.01 -0.75 21.83
N GLU A 160 -19.90 -1.31 20.63
CA GLU A 160 -21.06 -1.55 19.76
C GLU A 160 -22.04 -2.60 20.33
N GLN A 161 -21.55 -3.52 21.17
CA GLN A 161 -22.36 -4.55 21.81
C GLN A 161 -23.07 -4.03 23.06
N GLU A 162 -22.50 -3.05 23.76
CA GLU A 162 -23.05 -2.50 25.01
C GLU A 162 -24.14 -1.44 24.75
N ASN A 163 -24.16 -0.86 23.54
CA ASN A 163 -25.14 0.15 23.12
C ASN A 163 -26.32 -0.43 22.30
N LYS A 164 -26.46 -1.76 22.26
CA LYS A 164 -27.61 -2.51 21.72
C LYS A 164 -28.37 -3.19 22.84
#